data_AF-A0A9W8B880-F1
#
_entry.id   AF-A0A9W8B880-F1
#
_cell.length_a   1.000
_cell.length_b   1.000
_cell.length_c   1.000
_cell.angle_alpha   90.00
_cell.angle_beta   90.00
_cell.angle_gamma   90.00
#
_symmetry.space_group_name_H-M   'P 1'
#
loop_
_entity.id
_entity.type
_entity.pdbx_description
1 polymer ?
#
loop_
_entity_poly.entity_id
_entity_poly.type
_entity_poly.pdbx_seq_one_letter_code
_entity_poly.pdbx_strand_id
1 'polypeptide(L)'
;MQALVDWDLIQPLHATEAHGQNRGEAVLASAIEALQQSRYQDVLSSAVGRRVLGFESPTTTAGTDATEISVANLVVSFYQSHIGTWLSSAASTEAQQTVRYQVLVVGVALLQLFIQQCWTGPPVTVSLDSLLPERLIAACSTPEAWTKQALQGLEIDGEQPYHLTLDPILLLLARVLLVDVLCQLDGDAASPMATLLTEHLDTTTQLLIPPSMFWWAARCLRVQQTLLDEKSSTLRNQIHTLLQHTAAVLGSPACQASGTCQTLPAARVNELYARLVLEQGLVEQYYDHHDRAIVQFQKAQEASGLQWSVTGALGRRTKFQQFDVSQLVVVAESAKLTDESSFSAADRTNAASPTATQNGQPPSAQPEALLLNDDTLLEQTQF
;
A
#
# COMPACT_ATOMS: atom_id res chain seq x y z
N MET A 1 -7.88 -1.86 -14.13
CA MET A 1 -6.67 -1.24 -13.57
C MET A 1 -6.37 -1.99 -12.27
N GLN A 2 -5.75 -3.17 -12.36
CA GLN A 2 -5.29 -3.91 -11.18
C GLN A 2 -4.26 -3.03 -10.49
N ALA A 3 -4.51 -2.65 -9.24
CA ALA A 3 -3.50 -1.99 -8.42
C ALA A 3 -2.27 -2.91 -8.42
N LEU A 4 -1.15 -2.41 -8.96
CA LEU A 4 0.17 -3.03 -8.90
C LEU A 4 0.62 -3.04 -7.44
N VAL A 5 0.01 -3.92 -6.66
CA VAL A 5 0.38 -4.15 -5.28
C VAL A 5 1.52 -5.17 -5.29
N ASP A 6 2.68 -4.77 -4.78
CA ASP A 6 3.87 -5.62 -4.71
C ASP A 6 3.71 -6.67 -3.60
N TRP A 7 2.93 -7.70 -3.91
CA TRP A 7 2.63 -8.81 -3.00
C TRP A 7 3.87 -9.59 -2.56
N ASP A 8 4.91 -9.58 -3.39
CA ASP A 8 6.21 -10.21 -3.09
C ASP A 8 6.86 -9.61 -1.84
N LEU A 9 6.54 -8.35 -1.50
CA LEU A 9 7.04 -7.70 -0.29
C LEU A 9 6.26 -8.05 0.99
N ILE A 10 5.12 -8.72 0.84
CA ILE A 10 4.25 -9.15 1.95
C ILE A 10 4.46 -10.65 2.25
N GLN A 11 5.18 -11.38 1.39
CA GLN A 11 5.36 -12.82 1.57
C GLN A 11 6.28 -13.12 2.76
N PRO A 12 5.85 -13.99 3.70
CA PRO A 12 6.71 -14.46 4.77
C PRO A 12 7.77 -15.45 4.23
N LEU A 13 8.94 -15.45 4.88
CA LEU A 13 10.16 -16.23 4.57
C LEU A 13 9.97 -17.72 4.23
N HIS A 14 8.90 -18.35 4.73
CA HIS A 14 8.74 -19.80 4.75
C HIS A 14 7.66 -20.33 3.80
N ALA A 15 6.99 -19.46 3.02
CA ALA A 15 5.83 -19.89 2.22
C ALA A 15 6.20 -20.76 1.00
N THR A 16 7.46 -20.81 0.58
CA THR A 16 7.84 -21.48 -0.67
C THR A 16 8.34 -22.91 -0.50
N GLU A 17 8.86 -23.32 0.65
CA GLU A 17 9.48 -24.66 0.80
C GLU A 17 9.31 -25.29 2.20
N ALA A 18 8.09 -25.61 2.61
CA ALA A 18 7.89 -26.51 3.75
C ALA A 18 6.80 -27.55 3.47
N HIS A 19 7.22 -28.78 3.15
CA HIS A 19 6.37 -29.98 3.12
C HIS A 19 5.97 -30.43 4.55
N GLY A 20 5.48 -29.49 5.37
CA GLY A 20 5.02 -29.72 6.73
C GLY A 20 4.06 -28.61 7.14
N GLN A 21 2.77 -28.82 6.91
CA GLN A 21 1.72 -27.82 7.14
C GLN A 21 1.55 -27.49 8.63
N ASN A 22 2.17 -26.40 9.08
CA ASN A 22 1.66 -25.65 10.22
C ASN A 22 0.33 -24.99 9.81
N ARG A 23 -0.76 -25.31 10.51
CA ARG A 23 -2.11 -24.79 10.25
C ARG A 23 -2.17 -23.26 10.20
N GLY A 24 -1.27 -22.56 10.90
CA GLY A 24 -1.20 -21.09 10.91
C GLY A 24 -0.62 -20.47 9.63
N GLU A 25 0.41 -21.08 9.04
CA GLU A 25 1.06 -20.59 7.82
C GLU A 25 0.15 -20.73 6.60
N ALA A 26 -0.60 -21.85 6.51
CA ALA A 26 -1.56 -22.08 5.45
C ALA A 26 -2.70 -21.04 5.44
N VAL A 27 -3.13 -20.57 6.61
CA VAL A 27 -4.19 -19.55 6.72
C VAL A 27 -3.65 -18.18 6.32
N LEU A 28 -2.40 -17.85 6.68
CA LEU A 28 -1.76 -16.61 6.23
C LEU A 28 -1.56 -16.59 4.72
N ALA A 29 -1.11 -17.70 4.12
CA ALA A 29 -0.96 -17.82 2.67
C ALA A 29 -2.28 -17.61 1.92
N SER A 30 -3.38 -18.21 2.41
CA SER A 30 -4.71 -18.01 1.83
C SER A 30 -5.19 -16.55 1.95
N ALA A 31 -4.89 -15.88 3.06
CA ALA A 31 -5.20 -14.45 3.22
C ALA A 31 -4.40 -13.58 2.25
N ILE A 32 -3.11 -13.88 2.01
CA ILE A 32 -2.27 -13.19 1.02
C ILE A 32 -2.82 -13.40 -0.39
N GLU A 33 -3.25 -14.62 -0.74
CA GLU A 33 -3.85 -14.91 -2.04
C GLU A 33 -5.17 -14.16 -2.26
N ALA A 34 -6.02 -14.09 -1.23
CA ALA A 34 -7.25 -13.29 -1.29
C ALA A 34 -6.94 -11.79 -1.47
N LEU A 35 -5.90 -11.30 -0.79
CA LEU A 35 -5.41 -9.93 -0.92
C LEU A 35 -4.93 -9.66 -2.37
N GLN A 36 -4.18 -10.60 -2.95
CA GLN A 36 -3.69 -10.60 -4.34
C GLN A 36 -4.80 -10.47 -5.38
N GLN A 37 -5.92 -11.13 -5.13
CA GLN A 37 -7.08 -11.14 -6.01
C GLN A 37 -8.05 -9.98 -5.75
N SER A 38 -7.63 -8.96 -4.98
CA SER A 38 -8.47 -7.83 -4.55
C SER A 38 -9.74 -8.24 -3.77
N ARG A 39 -9.72 -9.40 -3.12
CA ARG A 39 -10.82 -9.90 -2.28
C ARG A 39 -10.63 -9.47 -0.82
N TYR A 40 -10.67 -8.17 -0.57
CA TYR A 40 -10.37 -7.59 0.75
C TYR A 40 -11.34 -8.05 1.84
N GLN A 41 -12.64 -8.20 1.52
CA GLN A 41 -13.64 -8.71 2.48
C GLN A 41 -13.35 -10.15 2.92
N ASP A 42 -12.84 -10.98 2.02
CA ASP A 42 -12.49 -12.37 2.32
C ASP A 42 -11.32 -12.41 3.33
N VAL A 43 -10.37 -11.47 3.20
CA VAL A 43 -9.27 -11.32 4.17
C VAL A 43 -9.81 -10.91 5.55
N LEU A 44 -10.72 -9.94 5.62
CA LEU A 44 -11.29 -9.47 6.90
C LEU A 44 -12.16 -10.55 7.58
N SER A 45 -12.91 -11.32 6.77
CA SER A 45 -13.77 -12.40 7.27
C SER A 45 -13.03 -13.71 7.56
N SER A 46 -11.79 -13.85 7.08
CA SER A 46 -10.92 -15.00 7.34
C SER A 46 -10.60 -15.17 8.83
N ALA A 47 -10.09 -16.35 9.21
CA ALA A 47 -9.63 -16.59 10.59
C ALA A 47 -8.51 -15.63 11.02
N VAL A 48 -7.64 -15.20 10.09
CA VAL A 48 -6.60 -14.20 10.38
C VAL A 48 -7.22 -12.83 10.62
N GLY A 49 -8.15 -12.40 9.75
CA GLY A 49 -8.88 -11.14 9.91
C GLY A 49 -9.62 -11.08 11.24
N ARG A 50 -10.41 -12.11 11.57
CA ARG A 50 -11.18 -12.18 12.81
C ARG A 50 -10.30 -12.15 14.06
N ARG A 51 -9.15 -12.82 14.02
CA ARG A 51 -8.20 -12.84 15.13
C ARG A 51 -7.52 -11.49 15.33
N VAL A 52 -7.05 -10.85 14.26
CA VAL A 52 -6.43 -9.51 14.32
C VAL A 52 -7.43 -8.45 14.78
N LEU A 53 -8.66 -8.49 14.25
CA LEU A 53 -9.74 -7.58 14.63
C LEU A 53 -10.32 -7.85 16.03
N GLY A 54 -9.91 -8.95 16.69
CA GLY A 54 -10.21 -9.21 18.09
C GLY A 54 -11.58 -9.83 18.36
N PHE A 55 -12.24 -10.45 17.38
CA PHE A 55 -13.52 -11.15 17.55
C PHE A 55 -13.49 -12.31 18.54
N GLU A 56 -12.32 -12.94 18.68
CA GLU A 56 -12.12 -14.12 19.54
C GLU A 56 -11.66 -13.75 20.95
N SER A 57 -11.43 -12.45 21.24
CA SER A 57 -10.94 -12.02 22.54
C SER A 57 -12.08 -12.09 23.57
N PRO A 58 -11.87 -12.74 24.74
CA PRO A 58 -12.92 -12.86 25.74
C PRO A 58 -13.40 -11.47 26.14
N THR A 59 -14.72 -11.32 26.18
CA THR A 59 -15.43 -10.12 26.66
C THR A 59 -15.23 -9.95 28.16
N THR A 60 -14.00 -9.73 28.61
CA THR A 60 -13.75 -9.31 29.98
C THR A 60 -14.26 -7.88 30.04
N THR A 61 -15.43 -7.66 30.63
CA THR A 61 -15.93 -6.35 31.05
C THR A 61 -14.98 -5.79 32.11
N ALA A 62 -13.82 -5.29 31.70
CA ALA A 62 -12.99 -4.46 32.54
C ALA A 62 -13.58 -3.05 32.48
N GLY A 63 -14.27 -2.67 33.55
CA GLY A 63 -14.73 -1.31 33.76
C GLY A 63 -13.51 -0.38 33.81
N THR A 64 -13.32 0.38 32.74
CA THR A 64 -12.62 1.65 32.80
C THR A 64 -13.67 2.73 32.64
N ASP A 65 -13.68 3.67 33.57
CA ASP A 65 -14.62 4.79 33.66
C ASP A 65 -14.75 5.50 32.29
N ALA A 66 -15.80 5.15 31.55
CA ALA A 66 -15.92 5.37 30.10
C ALA A 66 -16.42 6.76 29.72
N THR A 67 -16.16 7.79 30.52
CA THR A 67 -16.76 9.12 30.29
C THR A 67 -15.83 10.15 29.65
N GLU A 68 -14.53 9.89 29.48
CA GLU A 68 -13.60 10.92 28.96
C GLU A 68 -12.59 10.48 27.87
N ILE A 69 -12.52 9.20 27.50
CA ILE A 69 -11.57 8.75 26.47
C ILE A 69 -12.23 8.83 25.09
N SER A 70 -11.65 9.61 24.17
CA SER A 70 -12.04 9.63 22.76
C SER A 70 -12.04 8.22 22.16
N VAL A 71 -13.02 7.89 21.32
CA VAL A 71 -13.14 6.55 20.71
C VAL A 71 -11.91 6.21 19.88
N ALA A 72 -11.25 7.20 19.27
CA ALA A 72 -9.98 6.98 18.57
C ALA A 72 -8.90 6.43 19.52
N ASN A 73 -8.76 7.00 20.72
CA ASN A 73 -7.82 6.53 21.73
C ASN A 73 -8.21 5.17 22.31
N LEU A 74 -9.51 4.89 22.41
CA LEU A 74 -10.01 3.57 22.81
C LEU A 74 -9.64 2.51 21.77
N VAL A 75 -9.80 2.81 20.47
CA VAL A 75 -9.43 1.90 19.37
C VAL A 75 -7.91 1.65 19.38
N VAL A 76 -7.10 2.70 19.50
CA VAL A 76 -5.63 2.59 19.58
C VAL A 76 -5.22 1.72 20.77
N SER A 77 -5.68 2.04 21.98
CA SER A 77 -5.31 1.31 23.20
C SER A 77 -5.79 -0.15 23.17
N PHE A 78 -6.96 -0.42 22.60
CA PHE A 78 -7.45 -1.79 22.41
C PHE A 78 -6.51 -2.60 21.53
N TYR A 79 -6.17 -2.12 20.33
CA TYR A 79 -5.34 -2.89 19.40
C TYR A 79 -3.89 -3.00 19.86
N GLN A 80 -3.34 -1.96 20.51
CA GLN A 80 -2.02 -2.04 21.14
C GLN A 80 -1.96 -3.13 22.21
N SER A 81 -2.97 -3.19 23.09
CA SER A 81 -3.04 -4.22 24.13
C SER A 81 -3.30 -5.62 23.54
N HIS A 82 -4.26 -5.75 22.63
CA HIS A 82 -4.62 -7.02 22.00
C HIS A 82 -3.45 -7.64 21.21
N ILE A 83 -2.79 -6.85 20.37
CA ILE A 83 -1.68 -7.34 19.55
C ILE A 83 -0.40 -7.47 20.38
N GLY A 84 -0.15 -6.56 21.33
CA GLY A 84 0.99 -6.65 22.24
C GLY A 84 0.95 -7.89 23.14
N THR A 85 -0.22 -8.26 23.68
CA THR A 85 -0.38 -9.50 24.45
C THR A 85 -0.21 -10.74 23.57
N TRP A 86 -0.73 -10.70 22.33
CA TRP A 86 -0.55 -11.80 21.38
C TRP A 86 0.92 -12.01 21.00
N LEU A 87 1.66 -10.93 20.72
CA LEU A 87 3.11 -10.99 20.47
C LEU A 87 3.88 -11.51 21.69
N SER A 88 3.51 -11.07 22.88
CA SER A 88 4.13 -11.54 24.13
C SER A 88 3.85 -13.01 24.42
N SER A 89 2.71 -13.53 23.96
CA SER A 89 2.33 -14.95 24.08
C SER A 89 3.01 -15.86 23.05
N ALA A 90 3.57 -15.29 21.98
CA ALA A 90 4.21 -16.06 20.93
C ALA A 90 5.60 -16.54 21.40
N ALA A 91 5.75 -17.85 21.51
CA ALA A 91 6.92 -18.50 22.13
C ALA A 91 8.21 -18.47 21.28
N SER A 92 8.10 -18.24 19.96
CA SER A 92 9.24 -18.22 19.04
C SER A 92 9.29 -16.93 18.20
N THR A 93 10.49 -16.58 17.75
CA THR A 93 10.77 -15.49 16.80
C THR A 93 9.93 -15.63 15.52
N GLU A 94 9.81 -16.84 14.98
CA GLU A 94 8.98 -17.15 13.80
C GLU A 94 7.49 -16.93 14.05
N ALA A 95 7.00 -17.28 15.25
CA ALA A 95 5.62 -17.03 15.64
C ALA A 95 5.35 -15.52 15.76
N GLN A 96 6.27 -14.76 16.37
CA GLN A 96 6.17 -13.29 16.45
C GLN A 96 6.18 -12.64 15.06
N GLN A 97 7.05 -13.13 14.16
CA GLN A 97 7.08 -12.69 12.77
C GLN A 97 5.76 -13.00 12.05
N THR A 98 5.20 -14.19 12.24
CA THR A 98 3.89 -14.58 11.67
C THR A 98 2.78 -13.64 12.13
N VAL A 99 2.75 -13.26 13.41
CA VAL A 99 1.78 -12.29 13.94
C VAL A 99 1.94 -10.94 13.25
N ARG A 100 3.17 -10.44 13.08
CA ARG A 100 3.44 -9.17 12.38
C ARG A 100 2.95 -9.19 10.93
N TYR A 101 3.17 -10.29 10.19
CA TYR A 101 2.64 -10.45 8.84
C TYR A 101 1.11 -10.52 8.80
N GLN A 102 0.48 -11.20 9.77
CA GLN A 102 -0.98 -11.24 9.87
C GLN A 102 -1.58 -9.85 10.09
N VAL A 103 -0.99 -9.05 10.98
CA VAL A 103 -1.40 -7.66 11.20
C VAL A 103 -1.18 -6.81 9.95
N LEU A 104 -0.04 -6.98 9.26
CA LEU A 104 0.25 -6.26 8.01
C LEU A 104 -0.79 -6.56 6.93
N VAL A 105 -1.09 -7.83 6.68
CA VAL A 105 -2.07 -8.28 5.67
C VAL A 105 -3.45 -7.69 5.94
N VAL A 106 -3.90 -7.71 7.20
CA VAL A 106 -5.21 -7.15 7.59
C VAL A 106 -5.21 -5.62 7.49
N GLY A 107 -4.15 -4.95 7.92
CA GLY A 107 -4.00 -3.49 7.77
C GLY A 107 -4.02 -3.04 6.31
N VAL A 108 -3.32 -3.78 5.43
CA VAL A 108 -3.35 -3.53 3.98
C VAL A 108 -4.73 -3.79 3.40
N ALA A 109 -5.43 -4.86 3.83
CA ALA A 109 -6.79 -5.13 3.39
C ALA A 109 -7.76 -3.98 3.75
N LEU A 110 -7.67 -3.45 4.97
CA LEU A 110 -8.48 -2.31 5.41
C LEU A 110 -8.18 -1.05 4.60
N LEU A 111 -6.90 -0.74 4.37
CA LEU A 111 -6.49 0.42 3.57
C LEU A 111 -6.99 0.31 2.13
N GLN A 112 -6.81 -0.86 1.51
CA GLN A 112 -7.24 -1.08 0.12
C GLN A 112 -8.77 -1.12 -0.01
N LEU A 113 -9.48 -1.67 0.96
CA LEU A 113 -10.93 -1.63 1.00
C LEU A 113 -11.46 -0.20 1.11
N PHE A 114 -10.82 0.63 1.95
CA PHE A 114 -11.13 2.06 2.04
C PHE A 114 -10.91 2.76 0.69
N ILE A 115 -9.76 2.50 0.04
CA ILE A 115 -9.47 3.07 -1.28
C ILE A 115 -10.49 2.62 -2.33
N GLN A 116 -10.90 1.35 -2.26
CA GLN A 116 -11.90 0.79 -3.16
C GLN A 116 -13.25 1.48 -2.98
N GLN A 117 -13.70 1.69 -1.75
CA GLN A 117 -14.97 2.35 -1.50
C GLN A 117 -14.96 3.82 -1.94
N CYS A 118 -13.85 4.55 -1.72
CA CYS A 118 -13.78 5.98 -1.98
C CYS A 118 -13.47 6.36 -3.44
N TRP A 119 -12.60 5.59 -4.13
CA TRP A 119 -12.06 6.02 -5.43
C TRP A 119 -12.21 5.02 -6.57
N THR A 120 -11.95 3.73 -6.35
CA THR A 120 -11.83 2.78 -7.48
C THR A 120 -13.10 1.99 -7.77
N GLY A 121 -13.94 1.74 -6.76
CA GLY A 121 -15.13 0.90 -6.86
C GLY A 121 -14.82 -0.58 -7.15
N PRO A 122 -15.84 -1.45 -7.17
CA PRO A 122 -17.25 -1.20 -6.84
C PRO A 122 -17.46 -0.97 -5.33
N PRO A 123 -18.56 -0.30 -4.92
CA PRO A 123 -18.88 -0.09 -3.52
C PRO A 123 -19.19 -1.42 -2.85
N VAL A 124 -18.75 -1.55 -1.60
CA VAL A 124 -18.82 -2.77 -0.83
C VAL A 124 -19.60 -2.48 0.46
N THR A 125 -20.59 -3.31 0.77
CA THR A 125 -21.32 -3.19 2.04
C THR A 125 -20.49 -3.77 3.18
N VAL A 126 -20.05 -2.90 4.09
CA VAL A 126 -19.25 -3.27 5.25
C VAL A 126 -20.07 -2.97 6.50
N SER A 127 -20.42 -4.01 7.27
CA SER A 127 -21.08 -3.85 8.56
C SER A 127 -20.07 -3.70 9.70
N LEU A 128 -20.27 -2.72 10.58
CA LEU A 128 -19.44 -2.55 11.78
C LEU A 128 -19.47 -3.80 12.67
N ASP A 129 -20.62 -4.47 12.78
CA ASP A 129 -20.80 -5.72 13.53
C ASP A 129 -19.92 -6.87 12.99
N SER A 130 -19.58 -6.81 11.71
CA SER A 130 -18.68 -7.78 11.08
C SER A 130 -17.21 -7.40 11.14
N LEU A 131 -16.88 -6.17 11.57
CA LEU A 131 -15.51 -5.66 11.64
C LEU A 131 -14.96 -5.45 13.05
N LEU A 132 -15.80 -5.04 14.00
CA LEU A 132 -15.37 -4.63 15.33
C LEU A 132 -15.83 -5.64 16.40
N PRO A 133 -15.06 -5.82 17.48
CA PRO A 133 -15.50 -6.58 18.64
C PRO A 133 -16.60 -5.82 19.40
N GLU A 134 -17.49 -6.56 20.09
CA GLU A 134 -18.64 -6.01 20.83
C GLU A 134 -18.25 -4.88 21.80
N ARG A 135 -17.07 -4.99 22.43
CA ARG A 135 -16.54 -3.94 23.33
C ARG A 135 -16.41 -2.60 22.62
N LEU A 136 -15.86 -2.59 21.41
CA LEU A 136 -15.69 -1.36 20.65
C LEU A 136 -17.05 -0.88 20.17
N ILE A 137 -17.88 -1.78 19.63
CA ILE A 137 -19.24 -1.44 19.15
C ILE A 137 -20.06 -0.75 20.25
N ALA A 138 -19.99 -1.23 21.50
CA ALA A 138 -20.68 -0.65 22.65
C ALA A 138 -20.25 0.80 22.97
N ALA A 139 -19.08 1.25 22.51
CA ALA A 139 -18.60 2.62 22.72
C ALA A 139 -19.39 3.66 21.90
N CYS A 140 -20.11 3.25 20.85
CA CYS A 140 -20.91 4.14 20.01
C CYS A 140 -22.26 3.51 19.66
N SER A 141 -23.34 4.20 20.01
CA SER A 141 -24.71 3.67 19.85
C SER A 141 -25.24 3.68 18.42
N THR A 142 -24.64 4.47 17.51
CA THR A 142 -25.11 4.63 16.12
C THR A 142 -23.96 4.60 15.11
N PRO A 143 -24.21 4.20 13.85
CA PRO A 143 -23.22 4.27 12.77
C PRO A 143 -22.72 5.70 12.51
N GLU A 144 -23.60 6.70 12.62
CA GLU A 144 -23.23 8.11 12.48
C GLU A 144 -22.25 8.57 13.56
N ALA A 145 -22.42 8.10 14.81
CA ALA A 145 -21.49 8.38 15.89
C ALA A 145 -20.11 7.79 15.59
N TRP A 146 -20.07 6.57 15.05
CA TRP A 146 -18.84 5.92 14.60
C TRP A 146 -18.14 6.71 13.50
N THR A 147 -18.87 7.15 12.47
CA THR A 147 -18.31 7.98 11.39
C THR A 147 -17.70 9.26 11.95
N LYS A 148 -18.43 9.96 12.83
CA LYS A 148 -17.94 11.19 13.45
C LYS A 148 -16.68 10.95 14.29
N GLN A 149 -16.66 9.90 15.10
CA GLN A 149 -15.51 9.55 15.94
C GLN A 149 -14.30 9.12 15.10
N ALA A 150 -14.53 8.40 14.00
CA ALA A 150 -13.46 8.01 13.09
C ALA A 150 -12.83 9.23 12.40
N LEU A 151 -13.64 10.19 11.95
CA LEU A 151 -13.15 11.46 11.40
C LEU A 151 -12.36 12.26 12.44
N GLN A 152 -12.85 12.36 13.67
CA GLN A 152 -12.12 12.99 14.78
C GLN A 152 -10.79 12.29 15.07
N GLY A 153 -10.74 10.96 14.95
CA GLY A 153 -9.50 10.19 15.12
C GLY A 153 -8.47 10.44 14.01
N LEU A 154 -8.91 10.86 12.83
CA LEU A 154 -8.07 11.15 11.67
C LEU A 154 -7.68 12.64 11.57
N GLU A 155 -8.23 13.51 12.43
CA GLU A 155 -7.85 14.92 12.56
C GLU A 155 -6.39 15.03 13.02
N ILE A 156 -5.63 15.94 12.39
CA ILE A 156 -4.24 16.20 12.76
C ILE A 156 -3.86 17.63 12.38
N ASP A 157 -2.99 18.26 13.18
CA ASP A 157 -2.60 19.67 13.02
C ASP A 157 -3.79 20.67 13.00
N GLY A 158 -4.95 20.28 13.54
CA GLY A 158 -6.19 21.07 13.50
C GLY A 158 -6.99 20.95 12.20
N GLU A 159 -6.53 20.11 11.27
CA GLU A 159 -7.16 19.88 9.98
C GLU A 159 -8.09 18.67 10.03
N GLN A 160 -9.32 18.88 9.56
CA GLN A 160 -10.36 17.85 9.56
C GLN A 160 -10.39 17.09 8.24
N PRO A 161 -10.61 15.76 8.26
CA PRO A 161 -10.83 15.01 7.04
C PRO A 161 -12.18 15.35 6.39
N TYR A 162 -12.26 15.19 5.07
CA TYR A 162 -13.46 15.41 4.27
C TYR A 162 -14.67 14.67 4.85
N HIS A 163 -15.68 15.43 5.28
CA HIS A 163 -16.82 14.90 6.06
C HIS A 163 -17.75 13.94 5.28
N LEU A 164 -17.69 13.92 3.94
CA LEU A 164 -18.46 12.98 3.10
C LEU A 164 -17.65 11.72 2.73
N THR A 165 -16.51 11.49 3.41
CA THR A 165 -15.73 10.26 3.26
C THR A 165 -16.57 9.04 3.62
N LEU A 166 -16.55 8.01 2.76
CA LEU A 166 -17.24 6.76 2.99
C LEU A 166 -16.45 5.90 3.99
N ASP A 167 -17.14 5.35 4.99
CA ASP A 167 -16.59 4.45 6.02
C ASP A 167 -15.18 4.83 6.54
N PRO A 168 -14.99 6.03 7.13
CA PRO A 168 -13.68 6.50 7.61
C PRO A 168 -13.08 5.60 8.70
N ILE A 169 -13.89 4.73 9.32
CA ILE A 169 -13.45 3.70 10.25
C ILE A 169 -12.44 2.74 9.62
N LEU A 170 -12.56 2.42 8.33
CA LEU A 170 -11.64 1.52 7.64
C LEU A 170 -10.22 2.12 7.60
N LEU A 171 -10.13 3.41 7.28
CA LEU A 171 -8.85 4.13 7.28
C LEU A 171 -8.31 4.29 8.69
N LEU A 172 -9.17 4.59 9.68
CA LEU A 172 -8.74 4.68 11.07
C LEU A 172 -8.15 3.35 11.55
N LEU A 173 -8.81 2.22 11.30
CA LEU A 173 -8.31 0.90 11.67
C LEU A 173 -7.01 0.56 10.92
N ALA A 174 -6.93 0.87 9.62
CA ALA A 174 -5.71 0.68 8.85
C ALA A 174 -4.53 1.47 9.44
N ARG A 175 -4.75 2.75 9.80
CA ARG A 175 -3.75 3.59 10.46
C ARG A 175 -3.34 3.00 11.81
N VAL A 176 -4.30 2.60 12.65
CA VAL A 176 -3.97 2.04 13.96
C VAL A 176 -3.13 0.78 13.82
N LEU A 177 -3.50 -0.15 12.93
CA LEU A 177 -2.75 -1.39 12.74
C LEU A 177 -1.37 -1.15 12.10
N LEU A 178 -1.30 -0.35 11.04
CA LEU A 178 -0.07 -0.15 10.26
C LEU A 178 0.91 0.83 10.92
N VAL A 179 0.42 1.85 11.60
CA VAL A 179 1.22 2.95 12.17
C VAL A 179 1.32 2.83 13.68
N ASP A 180 0.19 2.82 14.39
CA ASP A 180 0.18 2.91 15.86
C ASP A 180 0.50 1.60 16.58
N VAL A 181 0.33 0.47 15.89
CA VAL A 181 0.70 -0.86 16.39
C VAL A 181 1.98 -1.31 15.72
N LEU A 182 1.98 -1.61 14.43
CA LEU A 182 3.13 -2.23 13.77
C LEU A 182 4.42 -1.42 13.90
N CYS A 183 4.39 -0.09 13.74
CA CYS A 183 5.60 0.73 13.86
C CYS A 183 6.00 1.05 15.32
N GLN A 184 5.12 0.87 16.31
CA GLN A 184 5.41 1.22 17.71
C GLN A 184 5.88 0.03 18.56
N LEU A 185 5.76 -1.20 18.06
CA LEU A 185 6.03 -2.42 18.83
C LEU A 185 7.51 -2.73 19.11
N ASP A 186 8.45 -1.91 18.62
CA ASP A 186 9.89 -2.13 18.77
C ASP A 186 10.63 -0.96 19.49
N GLY A 187 9.93 0.00 20.13
CA GLY A 187 10.57 1.12 20.83
C GLY A 187 9.81 1.64 22.05
N ASP A 188 10.53 2.05 23.11
CA ASP A 188 10.00 2.67 24.33
C ASP A 188 8.91 3.72 24.03
N ALA A 189 7.81 3.66 24.79
CA ALA A 189 6.58 4.45 24.64
C ALA A 189 6.76 5.98 24.61
N ALA A 190 7.96 6.50 24.90
CA ALA A 190 8.27 7.92 24.93
C ALA A 190 8.66 8.51 23.56
N SER A 191 9.11 7.69 22.59
CA SER A 191 9.39 8.16 21.22
C SER A 191 9.48 6.99 20.22
N PRO A 192 8.33 6.45 19.78
CA PRO A 192 8.28 5.23 18.97
C PRO A 192 8.99 5.35 17.61
N MET A 193 9.06 6.57 17.06
CA MET A 193 9.77 6.84 15.80
C MET A 193 11.27 7.09 16.01
N ALA A 194 11.69 7.59 17.18
CA ALA A 194 13.10 7.93 17.43
C ALA A 194 13.96 6.69 17.70
N THR A 195 13.44 5.66 18.38
CA THR A 195 14.21 4.44 18.64
C THR A 195 14.55 3.70 17.33
N LEU A 196 13.66 3.75 16.33
CA LEU A 196 13.94 3.24 14.97
C LEU A 196 14.96 4.11 14.21
N LEU A 197 15.12 5.38 14.59
CA LEU A 197 16.02 6.35 13.96
C LEU A 197 17.46 6.30 14.52
N THR A 198 17.67 5.90 15.77
CA THR A 198 18.96 6.17 16.44
C THR A 198 20.07 5.14 16.28
N GLU A 199 19.82 3.85 16.05
CA GLU A 199 20.93 2.87 16.02
C GLU A 199 20.70 1.82 14.94
N HIS A 200 21.81 1.22 14.47
CA HIS A 200 21.77 0.05 13.60
C HIS A 200 20.66 -0.89 14.08
N LEU A 201 19.59 -1.03 13.30
CA LEU A 201 18.57 -2.02 13.60
C LEU A 201 19.33 -3.35 13.72
N ASP A 202 19.40 -3.94 14.91
CA ASP A 202 20.15 -5.18 15.11
C ASP A 202 19.69 -6.21 14.08
N THR A 203 20.61 -7.00 13.55
CA THR A 203 20.31 -8.03 12.53
C THR A 203 19.12 -8.92 12.94
N THR A 204 18.94 -9.13 14.25
CA THR A 204 17.85 -9.89 14.87
C THR A 204 16.48 -9.17 14.82
N THR A 205 16.41 -7.85 14.99
CA THR A 205 15.16 -7.09 14.89
C THR A 205 14.76 -6.88 13.42
N GLN A 206 15.73 -6.79 12.51
CA GLN A 206 15.51 -6.76 11.06
C GLN A 206 14.89 -8.05 10.51
N LEU A 207 15.15 -9.20 11.14
CA LEU A 207 14.58 -10.50 10.78
C LEU A 207 13.08 -10.64 11.15
N LEU A 208 12.65 -9.96 12.21
CA LEU A 208 11.27 -10.03 12.70
C LEU A 208 10.29 -9.12 11.95
N ILE A 209 10.79 -8.05 11.35
CA ILE A 209 10.01 -6.98 10.75
C ILE A 209 9.65 -7.32 9.30
N PRO A 210 8.38 -7.25 8.88
CA PRO A 210 8.02 -7.32 7.47
C PRO A 210 8.66 -6.16 6.69
N PRO A 211 9.38 -6.41 5.57
CA PRO A 211 10.16 -5.39 4.89
C PRO A 211 9.31 -4.27 4.28
N SER A 212 8.05 -4.55 3.94
CA SER A 212 7.10 -3.54 3.41
C SER A 212 6.31 -2.78 4.47
N MET A 213 6.50 -3.06 5.77
CA MET A 213 5.65 -2.45 6.80
C MET A 213 5.68 -0.92 6.75
N PHE A 214 6.87 -0.33 6.65
CA PHE A 214 7.06 1.11 6.67
C PHE A 214 6.51 1.74 5.40
N TRP A 215 6.59 1.03 4.28
CA TRP A 215 6.03 1.50 3.02
C TRP A 215 4.51 1.55 3.06
N TRP A 216 3.86 0.51 3.58
CA TRP A 216 2.40 0.48 3.74
C TRP A 216 1.91 1.49 4.78
N ALA A 217 2.64 1.68 5.87
CA ALA A 217 2.38 2.75 6.84
C ALA A 217 2.45 4.14 6.18
N ALA A 218 3.50 4.40 5.37
CA ALA A 218 3.64 5.66 4.64
C ALA A 218 2.48 5.89 3.65
N ARG A 219 2.05 4.84 2.93
CA ARG A 219 0.89 4.89 2.04
C ARG A 219 -0.41 5.18 2.81
N CYS A 220 -0.60 4.57 3.98
CA CYS A 220 -1.75 4.83 4.84
C CYS A 220 -1.81 6.31 5.27
N LEU A 221 -0.70 6.86 5.76
CA LEU A 221 -0.62 8.27 6.15
C LEU A 221 -0.79 9.21 4.96
N ARG A 222 -0.30 8.83 3.78
CA ARG A 222 -0.52 9.61 2.54
C ARG A 222 -2.00 9.65 2.18
N VAL A 223 -2.72 8.54 2.29
CA VAL A 223 -4.17 8.50 2.07
C VAL A 223 -4.90 9.37 3.09
N GLN A 224 -4.51 9.33 4.37
CA GLN A 224 -5.04 10.26 5.37
C GLN A 224 -4.79 11.72 4.97
N GLN A 225 -3.56 12.07 4.56
CA GLN A 225 -3.22 13.43 4.12
C GLN A 225 -4.09 13.90 2.95
N THR A 226 -4.45 13.01 2.01
CA THR A 226 -5.32 13.39 0.87
C THR A 226 -6.77 13.67 1.26
N LEU A 227 -7.19 13.27 2.46
CA LEU A 227 -8.54 13.57 2.96
C LEU A 227 -8.61 14.90 3.70
N LEU A 228 -7.48 15.44 4.16
CA LEU A 228 -7.44 16.71 4.89
C LEU A 228 -7.62 17.89 3.93
N ASP A 229 -8.25 18.96 4.42
CA ASP A 229 -8.43 20.20 3.65
C ASP A 229 -7.07 20.86 3.34
N GLU A 230 -6.15 20.88 4.32
CA GLU A 230 -4.80 21.46 4.18
C GLU A 230 -3.67 20.46 4.47
N LYS A 231 -2.45 20.87 4.10
CA LYS A 231 -1.23 20.06 4.20
C LYS A 231 -0.72 20.00 5.64
N SER A 232 -0.67 18.81 6.24
CA SER A 232 -0.12 18.59 7.59
C SER A 232 1.40 18.40 7.55
N SER A 233 2.11 19.21 8.36
CA SER A 233 3.56 19.09 8.51
C SER A 233 3.96 17.86 9.33
N THR A 234 3.10 17.46 10.29
CA THR A 234 3.30 16.28 11.12
C THR A 234 3.23 15.01 10.27
N LEU A 235 2.19 14.86 9.44
CA LEU A 235 2.08 13.73 8.50
C LEU A 235 3.24 13.70 7.52
N ARG A 236 3.65 14.86 6.98
CA ARG A 236 4.81 14.93 6.06
C ARG A 236 6.06 14.33 6.69
N ASN A 237 6.38 14.74 7.91
CA ASN A 237 7.57 14.26 8.61
C ASN A 237 7.50 12.75 8.87
N GLN A 238 6.34 12.25 9.31
CA GLN A 238 6.13 10.82 9.52
C GLN A 238 6.27 10.01 8.22
N ILE A 239 5.62 10.44 7.13
CA ILE A 239 5.73 9.80 5.81
C ILE A 239 7.19 9.79 5.35
N HIS A 240 7.90 10.91 5.47
CA HIS A 240 9.29 11.01 5.05
C HIS A 240 10.18 10.02 5.81
N THR A 241 10.05 9.95 7.13
CA THR A 241 10.78 9.00 7.98
C THR A 241 10.50 7.56 7.58
N LEU A 242 9.23 7.18 7.40
CA LEU A 242 8.85 5.83 7.01
C LEU A 242 9.41 5.44 5.63
N LEU A 243 9.42 6.36 4.66
CA LEU A 243 10.00 6.11 3.34
C LEU A 243 11.54 6.01 3.39
N GLN A 244 12.20 6.73 4.29
CA GLN A 244 13.64 6.58 4.53
C GLN A 244 13.97 5.22 5.13
N HIS A 245 13.18 4.73 6.09
CA HIS A 245 13.35 3.38 6.64
C HIS A 245 13.15 2.31 5.57
N THR A 246 12.14 2.48 4.71
CA THR A 246 11.91 1.58 3.58
C THR A 246 13.12 1.54 2.64
N ALA A 247 13.73 2.69 2.34
CA ALA A 247 14.94 2.77 1.52
C ALA A 247 16.14 2.07 2.19
N ALA A 248 16.30 2.23 3.51
CA ALA A 248 17.34 1.56 4.27
C ALA A 248 17.17 0.03 4.26
N VAL A 249 15.94 -0.46 4.42
CA VAL A 249 15.64 -1.90 4.36
C VAL A 249 15.94 -2.46 2.97
N LEU A 250 15.48 -1.80 1.89
CA LEU A 250 15.74 -2.24 0.51
C LEU A 250 17.22 -2.13 0.09
N GLY A 251 17.95 -1.13 0.60
CA GLY A 251 19.35 -0.88 0.27
C GLY A 251 20.37 -1.62 1.13
N SER A 252 19.95 -2.25 2.23
CA SER A 252 20.85 -2.96 3.14
C SER A 252 21.22 -4.37 2.62
N PRO A 253 22.46 -4.83 2.83
CA PRO A 253 22.83 -6.24 2.64
C PRO A 253 22.09 -7.17 3.62
N ALA A 254 21.40 -6.61 4.63
CA ALA A 254 20.55 -7.37 5.52
C ALA A 254 19.27 -7.88 4.85
N CYS A 255 18.73 -7.21 3.82
CA CYS A 255 17.71 -7.82 2.96
C CYS A 255 18.25 -9.12 2.34
N GLN A 256 19.51 -9.09 1.91
CA GLN A 256 20.20 -10.24 1.30
C GLN A 256 20.62 -11.31 2.33
N ALA A 257 20.87 -10.93 3.60
CA ALA A 257 21.35 -11.81 4.67
C ALA A 257 20.25 -12.35 5.61
N SER A 258 19.12 -11.64 5.73
CA SER A 258 17.96 -12.00 6.56
C SER A 258 17.12 -13.12 5.95
N GLY A 259 17.36 -13.45 4.67
CA GLY A 259 16.60 -14.48 3.97
C GLY A 259 15.14 -14.12 3.68
N THR A 260 14.62 -13.00 4.22
CA THR A 260 13.35 -12.34 3.81
C THR A 260 13.40 -11.96 2.33
N CYS A 261 14.60 -11.66 1.84
CA CYS A 261 14.91 -11.42 0.45
C CYS A 261 15.88 -12.51 -0.05
N GLN A 262 15.54 -13.80 0.12
CA GLN A 262 16.17 -14.82 -0.72
C GLN A 262 15.85 -14.52 -2.19
N THR A 263 16.88 -14.03 -2.89
CA THR A 263 17.01 -13.83 -4.34
C THR A 263 15.84 -13.14 -5.04
N LEU A 264 15.36 -11.98 -4.56
CA LEU A 264 14.72 -11.06 -5.51
C LEU A 264 15.79 -10.71 -6.56
N PRO A 265 15.53 -10.92 -7.87
CA PRO A 265 16.49 -10.57 -8.91
C PRO A 265 16.90 -9.11 -8.76
N ALA A 266 18.15 -8.77 -9.05
CA ALA A 266 18.63 -7.39 -8.98
C ALA A 266 17.73 -6.43 -9.79
N ALA A 267 17.18 -6.91 -10.91
CA ALA A 267 16.19 -6.19 -11.70
C ALA A 267 14.92 -5.81 -10.90
N ARG A 268 14.41 -6.73 -10.08
CA ARG A 268 13.22 -6.52 -9.25
C ARG A 268 13.50 -5.56 -8.10
N VAL A 269 14.68 -5.64 -7.48
CA VAL A 269 15.11 -4.67 -6.46
C VAL A 269 15.20 -3.27 -7.06
N ASN A 270 15.77 -3.12 -8.26
CA ASN A 270 15.83 -1.85 -8.96
C ASN A 270 14.44 -1.31 -9.30
N GLU A 271 13.51 -2.17 -9.71
CA GLU A 271 12.12 -1.77 -9.97
C GLU A 271 11.43 -1.26 -8.70
N LEU A 272 11.58 -1.97 -7.58
CA LEU A 272 11.03 -1.56 -6.29
C LEU A 272 11.64 -0.25 -5.80
N TYR A 273 12.95 -0.09 -5.98
CA TYR A 273 13.65 1.16 -5.69
C TYR A 273 13.12 2.32 -6.55
N ALA A 274 12.95 2.11 -7.86
CA ALA A 274 12.39 3.11 -8.75
C ALA A 274 11.00 3.57 -8.29
N ARG A 275 10.14 2.63 -7.87
CA ARG A 275 8.79 2.92 -7.32
C ARG A 275 8.86 3.66 -5.99
N LEU A 276 9.72 3.22 -5.07
CA LEU A 276 9.88 3.89 -3.77
C LEU A 276 10.28 5.35 -3.95
N VAL A 277 11.29 5.60 -4.79
CA VAL A 277 11.80 6.96 -5.00
C VAL A 277 10.80 7.80 -5.81
N LEU A 278 10.05 7.20 -6.73
CA LEU A 278 8.92 7.87 -7.39
C LEU A 278 7.85 8.30 -6.37
N GLU A 279 7.48 7.42 -5.43
CA GLU A 279 6.55 7.76 -4.36
C GLU A 279 7.08 8.87 -3.44
N GLN A 280 8.38 8.85 -3.09
CA GLN A 280 9.02 9.95 -2.37
C GLN A 280 8.91 11.27 -3.15
N GLY A 281 9.16 11.25 -4.47
CA GLY A 281 9.01 12.43 -5.33
C GLY A 281 7.58 12.95 -5.38
N LEU A 282 6.59 12.06 -5.50
CA LEU A 282 5.17 12.42 -5.47
C LEU A 282 4.74 13.03 -4.14
N VAL A 283 5.29 12.55 -3.02
CA VAL A 283 5.06 13.14 -1.70
C VAL A 283 5.67 14.55 -1.63
N GLU A 284 6.93 14.72 -2.01
CA GLU A 284 7.57 16.06 -1.99
C GLU A 284 6.85 17.04 -2.93
N GLN A 285 6.38 16.57 -4.09
CA GLN A 285 5.58 17.39 -5.00
C GLN A 285 4.23 17.77 -4.41
N TYR A 286 3.56 16.86 -3.70
CA TYR A 286 2.30 17.17 -3.00
C TYR A 286 2.51 18.29 -1.96
N TYR A 287 3.68 18.35 -1.31
CA TYR A 287 4.05 19.41 -0.36
C TYR A 287 4.76 20.63 -1.00
N ASP A 288 4.66 20.82 -2.32
CA ASP A 288 5.24 21.95 -3.09
C ASP A 288 6.78 22.07 -3.01
N HIS A 289 7.49 21.01 -2.61
CA HIS A 289 8.96 20.98 -2.61
C HIS A 289 9.49 20.51 -3.97
N HIS A 290 9.28 21.31 -5.01
CA HIS A 290 9.62 20.96 -6.39
C HIS A 290 11.10 20.59 -6.57
N ASP A 291 12.02 21.30 -5.93
CA ASP A 291 13.46 21.01 -6.01
C ASP A 291 13.79 19.60 -5.52
N ARG A 292 13.19 19.19 -4.40
CA ARG A 292 13.37 17.85 -3.83
C ARG A 292 12.68 16.79 -4.69
N ALA A 293 11.49 17.09 -5.21
CA ALA A 293 10.74 16.18 -6.06
C ALA A 293 11.51 15.83 -7.34
N ILE A 294 12.10 16.84 -8.01
CA ILE A 294 12.90 16.65 -9.23
C ILE A 294 14.06 15.68 -8.98
N VAL A 295 14.79 15.83 -7.87
CA VAL A 295 15.90 14.94 -7.50
C VAL A 295 15.43 13.49 -7.36
N GLN A 296 14.24 13.27 -6.78
CA GLN A 296 13.69 11.92 -6.66
C GLN A 296 13.21 11.39 -8.02
N PHE A 297 12.57 12.20 -8.85
CA PHE A 297 12.16 11.77 -10.19
C PHE A 297 13.35 11.40 -11.09
N GLN A 298 14.48 12.10 -10.96
CA GLN A 298 15.73 11.74 -11.66
C GLN A 298 16.24 10.36 -11.23
N LYS A 299 16.30 10.08 -9.92
CA LYS A 299 16.67 8.76 -9.41
C LYS A 299 15.72 7.66 -9.88
N ALA A 300 14.41 7.93 -9.90
CA ALA A 300 13.41 6.98 -10.39
C ALA A 300 13.59 6.73 -11.91
N GLN A 301 13.92 7.76 -12.68
CA GLN A 301 14.25 7.65 -14.10
C GLN A 301 15.49 6.77 -14.32
N GLU A 302 16.56 7.02 -13.58
CA GLU A 302 17.80 6.23 -13.63
C GLU A 302 17.55 4.75 -13.27
N ALA A 303 16.82 4.50 -12.17
CA ALA A 303 16.55 3.15 -11.68
C ALA A 303 15.61 2.34 -12.58
N SER A 304 14.63 3.00 -13.22
CA SER A 304 13.71 2.35 -14.17
C SER A 304 14.30 2.19 -15.57
N GLY A 305 15.38 2.92 -15.90
CA GLY A 305 15.92 3.01 -17.25
C GLY A 305 15.00 3.72 -18.23
N LEU A 306 14.00 4.49 -17.75
CA LEU A 306 13.09 5.26 -18.59
C LEU A 306 13.86 6.36 -19.32
N GLN A 307 13.83 6.33 -20.64
CA GLN A 307 14.36 7.40 -21.47
C GLN A 307 13.20 8.19 -22.04
N TRP A 308 13.24 9.51 -21.90
CA TRP A 308 12.22 10.38 -22.48
C TRP A 308 12.85 11.64 -23.07
N SER A 309 12.23 12.15 -24.12
CA SER A 309 12.59 13.41 -24.75
C SER A 309 11.34 14.13 -25.24
N VAL A 310 11.38 15.45 -25.20
CA VAL A 310 10.32 16.30 -25.75
C VAL A 310 10.73 16.69 -27.17
N THR A 311 9.96 16.26 -28.16
CA THR A 311 10.23 16.53 -29.57
C THR A 311 9.02 17.16 -30.24
N GLY A 312 9.22 17.76 -31.41
CA GLY A 312 8.13 18.25 -32.24
C GLY A 312 7.77 17.20 -33.30
N ALA A 313 6.50 16.82 -33.39
CA ALA A 313 6.00 15.96 -34.46
C ALA A 313 4.86 16.65 -35.23
N LEU A 314 4.76 16.41 -36.52
CA LEU A 314 3.65 16.90 -37.35
C LEU A 314 2.41 16.03 -37.09
N GLY A 315 1.28 16.65 -36.75
CA GLY A 315 0.02 15.97 -36.52
C GLY A 315 -1.20 16.84 -36.81
N ARG A 316 -2.33 16.20 -37.09
CA ARG A 316 -3.64 16.85 -37.28
C ARG A 316 -4.40 16.86 -35.95
N ARG A 317 -5.20 17.90 -35.72
CA ARG A 317 -6.02 18.02 -34.50
C ARG A 317 -7.46 17.58 -34.71
N THR A 318 -7.92 17.58 -35.97
CA THR A 318 -9.29 17.22 -36.33
C THR A 318 -9.30 16.39 -37.60
N LYS A 319 -10.33 15.57 -37.75
CA LYS A 319 -10.52 14.68 -38.91
C LYS A 319 -10.58 15.41 -40.25
N PHE A 320 -11.11 16.63 -40.27
CA PHE A 320 -11.32 17.42 -41.48
C PHE A 320 -10.15 18.37 -41.81
N GLN A 321 -9.13 18.42 -40.95
CA GLN A 321 -7.94 19.24 -41.20
C GLN A 321 -7.12 18.65 -42.37
N GLN A 322 -6.76 19.50 -43.33
CA GLN A 322 -6.04 19.08 -44.54
C GLN A 322 -4.51 19.27 -44.43
N PHE A 323 -4.03 20.04 -43.46
CA PHE A 323 -2.60 20.36 -43.27
C PHE A 323 -2.13 19.90 -41.89
N ASP A 324 -0.86 19.53 -41.77
CA ASP A 324 -0.30 19.09 -40.50
C ASP A 324 0.28 20.28 -39.73
N VAL A 325 0.15 20.26 -38.40
CA VAL A 325 0.68 21.30 -37.51
C VAL A 325 1.72 20.67 -36.60
N SER A 326 2.80 21.38 -36.29
CA SER A 326 3.79 20.93 -35.31
C SER A 326 3.15 20.86 -33.92
N GLN A 327 3.20 19.69 -33.31
CA GLN A 327 2.73 19.42 -31.96
C GLN A 327 3.91 18.99 -31.10
N LEU A 328 3.89 19.39 -29.84
CA LEU A 328 4.87 18.95 -28.86
C LEU A 328 4.51 17.54 -28.41
N VAL A 329 5.41 16.59 -28.58
CA VAL A 329 5.21 15.18 -28.25
C VAL A 329 6.30 14.75 -27.27
N VAL A 330 5.90 13.97 -26.26
CA VAL A 330 6.84 13.29 -25.37
C VAL A 330 7.08 11.90 -25.95
N VAL A 331 8.31 11.66 -26.42
CA VAL A 331 8.75 10.32 -26.82
C VAL A 331 9.37 9.68 -25.60
N ALA A 332 8.83 8.53 -25.19
CA ALA A 332 9.34 7.76 -24.07
C ALA A 332 9.62 6.31 -24.49
N GLU A 333 10.79 5.80 -24.11
CA GLU A 333 11.18 4.41 -24.28
C GLU A 333 11.41 3.78 -22.91
N SER A 334 10.75 2.65 -22.65
CA SER A 334 10.94 1.86 -21.45
C SER A 334 12.10 0.87 -21.64
N ALA A 335 12.81 0.56 -20.56
CA ALA A 335 13.86 -0.45 -20.59
C ALA A 335 13.29 -1.80 -21.04
N LYS A 336 13.93 -2.44 -22.04
CA LYS A 336 13.58 -3.79 -22.47
C LYS A 336 14.01 -4.76 -21.38
N LEU A 337 13.04 -5.38 -20.70
CA LEU A 337 13.30 -6.54 -19.85
C LEU A 337 13.86 -7.65 -20.75
N THR A 338 15.13 -8.00 -20.59
CA THR A 338 15.72 -9.17 -21.25
C THR A 338 15.03 -10.42 -20.72
N ASP A 339 14.39 -11.18 -21.62
CA ASP A 339 13.67 -12.44 -21.40
C ASP A 339 14.57 -13.57 -20.86
N GLU A 340 15.06 -13.44 -19.63
CA GLU A 340 15.84 -14.47 -18.91
C GLU A 340 15.28 -14.66 -17.47
N SER A 341 13.99 -14.40 -17.26
CA SER A 341 13.31 -14.84 -16.03
C SER A 341 11.89 -15.29 -16.34
N SER A 342 11.77 -16.58 -16.66
CA SER A 342 10.50 -17.30 -16.69
C SER A 342 9.90 -17.35 -15.27
N PHE A 343 9.16 -16.31 -14.90
CA PHE A 343 8.11 -16.38 -13.89
C PHE A 343 6.76 -16.29 -14.61
N SER A 344 5.86 -17.20 -14.25
CA SER A 344 4.71 -17.65 -15.04
C SER A 344 3.91 -16.54 -15.74
N ALA A 345 4.08 -16.46 -17.07
CA ALA A 345 3.17 -15.80 -17.99
C ALA A 345 1.89 -16.64 -18.20
N ALA A 346 1.22 -17.04 -17.12
CA ALA A 346 0.04 -17.89 -17.17
C ALA A 346 -1.30 -17.13 -17.08
N ASP A 347 -1.30 -15.79 -16.96
CA ASP A 347 -2.55 -15.05 -16.69
C ASP A 347 -2.84 -13.88 -17.65
N ARG A 348 -2.34 -13.94 -18.89
CA ARG A 348 -2.65 -12.96 -19.95
C ARG A 348 -3.45 -13.51 -21.13
N THR A 349 -4.16 -14.63 -20.95
CA THR A 349 -5.12 -15.10 -21.96
C THR A 349 -6.53 -14.91 -21.44
N ASN A 350 -7.10 -13.72 -21.65
CA ASN A 350 -8.53 -13.52 -21.93
C ASN A 350 -8.81 -12.05 -22.26
N ALA A 351 -8.31 -11.60 -23.41
CA ALA A 351 -8.96 -10.53 -24.18
C ALA A 351 -9.09 -11.06 -25.60
N ALA A 352 -10.32 -11.41 -25.97
CA ALA A 352 -10.65 -11.96 -27.27
C ALA A 352 -10.26 -10.99 -28.38
N SER A 353 -9.29 -11.36 -29.21
CA SER A 353 -9.08 -10.74 -30.52
C SER A 353 -10.07 -11.34 -31.53
N PRO A 354 -10.73 -10.55 -32.39
CA PRO A 354 -11.21 -11.04 -33.67
C PRO A 354 -10.17 -10.75 -34.77
N THR A 355 -9.64 -11.85 -35.31
CA THR A 355 -9.25 -12.10 -36.72
C THR A 355 -8.51 -11.03 -37.53
N ALA A 356 -7.20 -11.27 -37.66
CA ALA A 356 -6.28 -11.05 -38.79
C ALA A 356 -6.71 -10.23 -40.03
N THR A 357 -5.82 -9.32 -40.45
CA THR A 357 -5.29 -9.33 -41.82
C THR A 357 -3.80 -8.97 -41.81
N GLN A 358 -3.02 -9.75 -42.55
CA GLN A 358 -1.57 -9.72 -42.66
C GLN A 358 -1.09 -8.44 -43.37
N ASN A 359 -0.04 -7.80 -42.84
CA ASN A 359 1.07 -7.23 -43.59
C ASN A 359 2.26 -7.03 -42.63
N GLY A 360 3.45 -7.44 -43.07
CA GLY A 360 4.63 -7.64 -42.23
C GLY A 360 5.29 -6.36 -41.74
N GLN A 361 4.78 -5.80 -40.64
CA GLN A 361 5.51 -4.87 -39.79
C GLN A 361 5.71 -5.49 -38.40
N PRO A 362 6.89 -5.33 -37.78
CA PRO A 362 7.10 -5.78 -36.40
C PRO A 362 6.04 -5.13 -35.51
N PRO A 363 5.57 -5.81 -34.44
CA PRO A 363 4.55 -5.27 -33.56
C PRO A 363 5.05 -3.93 -33.01
N SER A 364 4.38 -2.84 -33.39
CA SER A 364 4.68 -1.52 -32.85
C SER A 364 4.39 -1.57 -31.36
N ALA A 365 5.39 -1.30 -30.53
CA ALA A 365 5.24 -1.11 -29.08
C ALA A 365 4.52 0.22 -28.76
N GLN A 366 3.54 0.60 -29.58
CA GLN A 366 2.67 1.73 -29.36
C GLN A 366 1.44 1.24 -28.61
N PRO A 367 1.02 1.91 -27.53
CA PRO A 367 -0.25 1.60 -26.89
C PRO A 367 -1.38 1.78 -27.91
N GLU A 368 -2.32 0.84 -27.93
CA GLU A 368 -3.46 0.90 -28.83
C GLU A 368 -4.31 2.14 -28.49
N ALA A 369 -4.42 3.03 -29.46
CA ALA A 369 -5.22 4.24 -29.44
C ALA A 369 -6.67 3.94 -29.00
N LEU A 370 -7.15 4.54 -27.91
CA LEU A 370 -8.57 4.45 -27.57
C LEU A 370 -9.35 5.35 -28.54
N LEU A 371 -10.08 4.75 -29.47
CA LEU A 371 -10.95 5.48 -30.40
C LEU A 371 -12.11 6.14 -29.65
N LEU A 372 -11.94 7.41 -29.29
CA LEU A 372 -12.92 8.21 -28.54
C LEU A 372 -14.18 8.59 -29.34
N ASN A 373 -14.29 8.20 -30.62
CA ASN A 373 -15.42 8.52 -31.50
C ASN A 373 -15.83 10.01 -31.47
N ASP A 374 -14.89 10.91 -31.19
CA ASP A 374 -15.10 12.35 -31.27
C ASP A 374 -14.40 12.94 -32.52
N ASP A 375 -14.69 14.20 -32.82
CA ASP A 375 -14.13 14.90 -33.99
C ASP A 375 -12.64 15.24 -33.85
N THR A 376 -12.05 15.03 -32.67
CA THR A 376 -10.63 15.26 -32.39
C THR A 376 -9.82 13.99 -32.66
N LEU A 377 -9.00 14.03 -33.70
CA LEU A 377 -7.99 13.00 -33.91
C LEU A 377 -6.79 13.38 -33.05
N LEU A 378 -6.53 12.65 -31.97
CA LEU A 378 -5.29 12.79 -31.21
C LEU A 378 -4.11 12.06 -31.88
N GLU A 379 -4.34 11.29 -32.95
CA GLU A 379 -3.44 10.19 -33.27
C GLU A 379 -3.22 10.03 -34.77
N GLN A 380 -2.11 10.62 -35.24
CA GLN A 380 -1.26 10.17 -36.35
C GLN A 380 -0.10 11.17 -36.47
N THR A 381 0.73 11.24 -35.42
CA THR A 381 2.01 11.94 -35.52
C THR A 381 2.96 11.07 -36.32
N GLN A 382 3.54 11.64 -37.38
CA GLN A 382 4.58 10.93 -38.15
C GLN A 382 5.84 10.83 -37.29
N PHE A 383 6.31 9.60 -37.05
CA PHE A 383 7.54 9.29 -36.32
C PHE A 383 8.60 8.72 -37.25
#